data_AF-A0A7S3Z2V1-F1
#
_entry.id   AF-A0A7S3Z2V1-F1
#
_cell.length_a   1.000
_cell.length_b   1.000
_cell.length_c   1.000
_cell.angle_alpha   90.00
_cell.angle_beta   90.00
_cell.angle_gamma   90.00
#
_symmetry.space_group_name_H-M   'P 1'
#
loop_
_entity.id
_entity.type
_entity.pdbx_description
1 polymer ?
#
loop_
_entity_poly.entity_id
_entity_poly.type
_entity_poly.pdbx_seq_one_letter_code
_entity_poly.pdbx_strand_id
1 'polypeptide(L)'
;SDLSLVLWQRPPSERGKRDKYRGVGRLRTLQRLFVSPSRMGISFCRGKQDDRDIRARVLMEIVSSERKYLGSLRSLEYSYKIPMERRRKKLGLKEEDVKAIFNNLIAIIDLHEIICRELESDLEKS
;
A
#
# COMPACT_ATOMS: atom_id res chain seq x y z
N SER A 1 18.24 -33.22 31.87
CA SER A 1 17.48 -32.99 30.62
C SER A 1 17.46 -31.49 30.38
N ASP A 2 18.59 -30.85 30.08
CA ASP A 2 19.35 -30.95 28.83
C ASP A 2 18.44 -30.89 27.60
N LEU A 3 18.40 -29.73 26.95
CA LEU A 3 19.25 -29.48 25.78
C LEU A 3 19.35 -27.97 25.52
N SER A 4 20.54 -27.48 25.79
CA SER A 4 21.14 -26.24 25.37
C SER A 4 21.52 -26.28 23.87
N LEU A 5 22.00 -25.12 23.37
CA LEU A 5 22.78 -24.90 22.14
C LEU A 5 21.91 -24.81 20.86
N VAL A 6 22.03 -23.79 20.02
CA VAL A 6 23.26 -23.16 19.49
C VAL A 6 22.98 -21.65 19.27
N LEU A 7 23.66 -20.72 19.93
CA LEU A 7 25.03 -20.22 19.77
C LEU A 7 25.28 -19.34 18.51
N TRP A 8 25.38 -18.02 18.78
CA TRP A 8 26.38 -17.08 18.26
C TRP A 8 26.16 -16.58 16.80
N GLN A 9 26.51 -15.35 16.41
CA GLN A 9 27.58 -14.48 16.89
C GLN A 9 27.43 -13.04 16.37
N ARG A 10 27.78 -12.07 17.22
CA ARG A 10 27.99 -10.65 16.88
C ARG A 10 29.33 -10.45 16.13
N PRO A 11 29.54 -9.27 15.51
CA PRO A 11 30.48 -9.05 14.40
C PRO A 11 31.88 -8.66 14.89
N PRO A 12 32.89 -8.62 14.00
CA PRO A 12 34.10 -7.85 14.23
C PRO A 12 34.15 -6.59 13.37
N SER A 13 34.30 -5.44 14.04
CA SER A 13 35.13 -4.35 13.56
C SER A 13 36.60 -4.70 13.79
N GLU A 14 37.52 -4.32 12.89
CA GLU A 14 38.79 -3.63 13.19
C GLU A 14 39.79 -3.63 12.00
N ARG A 15 40.30 -2.43 11.69
CA ARG A 15 41.68 -2.05 11.35
C ARG A 15 42.45 -2.79 10.23
N GLY A 16 42.81 -2.00 9.19
CA GLY A 16 44.21 -1.58 9.06
C GLY A 16 44.97 -1.89 7.75
N LYS A 17 45.38 -0.79 7.09
CA LYS A 17 46.63 -0.55 6.32
C LYS A 17 46.77 -1.04 4.85
N ARG A 18 47.03 -0.02 4.00
CA ARG A 18 48.02 0.10 2.89
C ARG A 18 47.88 -0.88 1.71
N ASP A 19 48.15 -0.55 0.45
CA ASP A 19 48.73 0.60 -0.26
C ASP A 19 48.36 0.45 -1.75
N LYS A 20 48.37 1.58 -2.48
CA LYS A 20 48.69 1.80 -3.92
C LYS A 20 48.40 0.69 -4.96
N TYR A 21 47.66 1.06 -6.02
CA TYR A 21 48.06 1.12 -7.46
C TYR A 21 46.84 1.65 -8.26
N ARG A 22 46.80 2.93 -8.65
CA ARG A 22 47.08 3.50 -9.99
C ARG A 22 46.31 2.80 -11.14
N GLY A 23 45.33 3.51 -11.73
CA GLY A 23 44.57 2.99 -12.87
C GLY A 23 43.49 3.93 -13.44
N VAL A 24 43.90 5.12 -13.87
CA VAL A 24 43.50 5.80 -15.12
C VAL A 24 42.08 5.60 -15.67
N GLY A 25 41.33 6.70 -15.87
CA GLY A 25 40.45 6.82 -17.05
C GLY A 25 39.09 7.49 -16.86
N ARG A 26 39.07 8.82 -17.05
CA ARG A 26 38.12 9.61 -17.89
C ARG A 26 36.61 9.28 -17.79
N LEU A 27 35.85 10.16 -17.14
CA LEU A 27 35.16 11.33 -17.71
C LEU A 27 33.84 11.01 -18.40
N ARG A 28 32.78 11.45 -17.72
CA ARG A 28 31.43 11.68 -18.21
C ARG A 28 31.45 12.52 -19.51
N THR A 29 30.67 12.10 -20.49
CA THR A 29 30.03 12.93 -21.52
C THR A 29 28.74 12.18 -21.91
N LEU A 30 27.57 12.60 -21.43
CA LEU A 30 26.63 13.49 -22.13
C LEU A 30 26.48 13.17 -23.62
N GLN A 31 25.39 12.50 -24.00
CA GLN A 31 24.30 13.06 -24.82
C GLN A 31 23.50 11.97 -25.54
N ARG A 32 22.19 12.28 -25.67
CA ARG A 32 21.26 11.79 -26.68
C ARG A 32 20.99 10.29 -26.65
N LEU A 33 19.77 9.97 -26.24
CA LEU A 33 18.77 9.41 -27.15
C LEU A 33 17.39 9.74 -26.59
N PHE A 34 16.93 10.95 -26.93
CA PHE A 34 15.51 11.30 -26.94
C PHE A 34 14.90 10.44 -28.06
N VAL A 35 14.34 9.29 -27.69
CA VAL A 35 13.53 8.47 -28.59
C VAL A 35 12.09 8.68 -28.22
N SER A 36 11.42 9.44 -29.07
CA SER A 36 9.98 9.68 -29.09
C SER A 36 9.21 8.37 -28.96
N PRO A 37 8.20 8.25 -28.07
CA PRO A 37 7.19 7.23 -28.24
C PRO A 37 6.28 7.72 -29.38
N SER A 38 6.42 7.07 -30.53
CA SER A 38 5.48 7.16 -31.63
C SER A 38 4.05 7.10 -31.12
N ARG A 39 3.25 8.12 -31.46
CA ARG A 39 1.79 8.06 -31.47
C ARG A 39 1.37 6.92 -32.40
N MET A 40 1.33 5.70 -31.89
CA MET A 40 0.51 4.66 -32.48
C MET A 40 -0.92 4.95 -32.05
N GLY A 41 -1.68 5.51 -32.99
CA GLY A 41 -3.11 5.63 -32.88
C GLY A 41 -3.67 4.24 -32.59
N ILE A 42 -4.15 4.07 -31.36
CA ILE A 42 -5.07 2.99 -31.05
C ILE A 42 -6.33 3.35 -31.82
N SER A 43 -6.52 2.71 -32.98
CA SER A 43 -7.83 2.63 -33.61
C SER A 43 -8.74 1.93 -32.61
N PHE A 44 -9.42 2.72 -31.79
CA PHE A 44 -10.48 2.22 -30.94
C PHE A 44 -11.66 1.91 -31.86
N CYS A 45 -11.60 0.73 -32.48
CA CYS A 45 -12.77 0.11 -33.07
C CYS A 45 -13.76 -0.04 -31.92
N ARG A 46 -14.72 0.88 -31.85
CA ARG A 46 -15.79 0.93 -30.86
C ARG A 46 -16.73 -0.24 -31.18
N GLY A 47 -16.29 -1.45 -30.83
CA GLY A 47 -17.15 -2.62 -30.80
C GLY A 47 -18.34 -2.26 -29.93
N LYS A 48 -19.55 -2.49 -30.44
CA LYS A 48 -20.79 -2.39 -29.65
C LYS A 48 -20.59 -3.29 -28.43
N GLN A 49 -20.25 -2.71 -27.28
CA GLN A 49 -20.13 -3.47 -26.05
C GLN A 49 -21.54 -4.00 -25.75
N ASP A 50 -21.64 -5.31 -25.53
CA ASP A 50 -22.89 -5.91 -25.06
C ASP A 50 -23.22 -5.27 -23.71
N ASP A 51 -24.46 -4.84 -23.50
CA ASP A 51 -24.89 -4.16 -22.27
C ASP A 51 -24.60 -5.01 -21.02
N ARG A 52 -24.56 -6.35 -21.18
CA ARG A 52 -24.13 -7.29 -20.14
C ARG A 52 -22.67 -7.14 -19.76
N ASP A 53 -21.78 -6.91 -20.72
CA ASP A 53 -20.35 -6.70 -20.46
C ASP A 53 -20.10 -5.36 -19.75
N ILE A 54 -20.91 -4.34 -20.05
CA ILE A 54 -20.83 -3.04 -19.39
C ILE A 54 -21.30 -3.17 -17.94
N ARG A 55 -22.43 -3.83 -17.69
CA ARG A 55 -22.96 -4.04 -16.34
C ARG A 55 -21.97 -4.80 -15.45
N ALA A 56 -21.39 -5.89 -15.95
CA ALA A 56 -20.40 -6.67 -15.20
C ALA A 56 -19.15 -5.84 -14.85
N ARG A 57 -18.67 -5.01 -15.78
CA ARG A 57 -17.54 -4.10 -15.52
C ARG A 57 -17.84 -3.06 -14.45
N VAL A 58 -19.03 -2.44 -14.51
CA VAL A 58 -19.44 -1.44 -13.52
C VAL A 58 -19.56 -2.08 -12.14
N LEU A 59 -20.16 -3.28 -12.03
CA LEU A 59 -20.23 -4.00 -10.76
C LEU A 59 -18.84 -4.32 -10.19
N MET A 60 -17.92 -4.79 -11.03
CA MET A 60 -16.52 -5.02 -10.64
C MET A 60 -15.82 -3.74 -10.16
N GLU A 61 -16.08 -2.61 -10.83
CA GLU A 61 -15.51 -1.31 -10.43
C GLU A 61 -16.05 -0.86 -9.08
N ILE A 62 -17.37 -1.01 -8.84
CA ILE A 62 -18.01 -0.70 -7.55
C ILE A 62 -17.34 -1.52 -6.44
N VAL A 63 -17.29 -2.85 -6.57
CA VAL A 63 -16.65 -3.74 -5.58
C VAL A 63 -15.18 -3.36 -5.34
N SER A 64 -14.44 -3.06 -6.41
CA SER A 64 -13.03 -2.67 -6.32
C SER A 64 -12.85 -1.35 -5.56
N SER A 65 -13.69 -0.36 -5.86
CA SER A 65 -13.64 0.95 -5.21
C SER A 65 -14.00 0.85 -3.72
N GLU A 66 -14.99 0.02 -3.39
CA GLU A 66 -15.46 -0.22 -2.04
C GLU A 66 -14.39 -0.91 -1.18
N ARG A 67 -13.74 -1.95 -1.70
CA ARG A 67 -12.60 -2.60 -1.03
C ARG A 67 -11.44 -1.64 -0.75
N LYS A 68 -11.14 -0.74 -1.70
CA LYS A 68 -10.09 0.28 -1.52
C LYS A 68 -10.47 1.29 -0.43
N TYR A 69 -11.73 1.70 -0.40
CA TYR A 69 -12.25 2.58 0.63
C TYR A 69 -12.16 1.93 2.02
N LEU A 70 -12.62 0.69 2.15
CA LEU A 70 -12.47 -0.11 3.38
C LEU A 70 -11.01 -0.21 3.84
N GLY A 71 -10.09 -0.49 2.90
CA GLY A 71 -8.66 -0.53 3.19
C GLY A 71 -8.12 0.80 3.71
N SER A 72 -8.62 1.92 3.19
CA SER A 72 -8.25 3.27 3.65
C SER A 72 -8.76 3.55 5.06
N LEU A 73 -9.99 3.15 5.38
CA LEU A 73 -10.55 3.27 6.73
C LEU A 73 -9.78 2.44 7.76
N ARG A 74 -9.45 1.18 7.43
CA ARG A 74 -8.60 0.34 8.28
C ARG A 74 -7.20 0.92 8.43
N SER A 75 -6.63 1.52 7.37
CA SER A 75 -5.35 2.22 7.49
C SER A 75 -5.45 3.41 8.45
N LEU A 76 -6.56 4.15 8.43
CA LEU A 76 -6.80 5.25 9.39
C LEU A 76 -6.81 4.71 10.83
N GLU A 77 -7.47 3.59 11.06
CA GLU A 77 -7.56 2.94 12.37
C GLU A 77 -6.16 2.49 12.87
N TYR A 78 -5.45 1.69 12.07
CA TYR A 78 -4.18 1.10 12.47
C TYR A 78 -3.02 2.09 12.53
N SER A 79 -3.00 3.08 11.63
CA SER A 79 -1.89 4.04 11.57
C SER A 79 -2.09 5.24 12.49
N TYR A 80 -3.33 5.62 12.80
CA TYR A 80 -3.61 6.84 13.56
C TYR A 80 -4.38 6.58 14.85
N LYS A 81 -5.59 6.02 14.79
CA LYS A 81 -6.46 5.84 15.97
C LYS A 81 -5.75 5.01 17.05
N ILE A 82 -5.33 3.78 16.72
CA ILE A 82 -4.70 2.87 17.68
C ILE A 82 -3.39 3.46 18.25
N PRO A 83 -2.46 4.01 17.44
CA PRO A 83 -1.26 4.63 17.98
C PRO A 83 -1.51 5.89 18.81
N MET A 84 -2.56 6.67 18.52
CA MET A 84 -2.97 7.82 19.33
C MET A 84 -3.55 7.37 20.67
N GLU A 85 -4.41 6.35 20.70
CA GLU A 85 -4.93 5.76 21.94
C GLU A 85 -3.80 5.24 22.83
N ARG A 86 -2.86 4.47 22.25
CA ARG A 86 -1.70 3.91 22.97
C ARG A 86 -0.76 4.98 23.51
N ARG A 87 -0.58 6.08 22.78
CA ARG A 87 0.37 7.16 23.12
C ARG A 87 -0.31 8.40 23.71
N ARG A 88 -1.61 8.34 24.05
CA ARG A 88 -2.41 9.50 24.48
C ARG A 88 -1.74 10.33 25.58
N LYS A 89 -1.21 9.67 26.62
CA LYS A 89 -0.52 10.31 27.75
C LYS A 89 0.76 11.04 27.31
N LYS A 90 1.52 10.48 26.36
CA LYS A 90 2.75 11.08 25.84
C LYS A 90 2.46 12.28 24.94
N LEU A 91 1.32 12.26 24.25
CA LEU A 91 0.87 13.33 23.35
C LEU A 91 0.06 14.42 24.07
N GLY A 92 -0.22 14.27 25.36
CA GLY A 92 -1.08 15.19 26.11
C GLY A 92 -2.55 15.13 25.70
N LEU A 93 -2.99 14.05 25.03
CA LEU A 93 -4.36 13.87 24.57
C LEU A 93 -5.22 13.22 25.65
N LYS A 94 -6.44 13.75 25.84
CA LYS A 94 -7.51 13.11 26.59
C LYS A 94 -8.19 12.05 25.71
N GLU A 95 -8.95 11.17 26.35
CA GLU A 95 -9.78 10.20 25.62
C GLU A 95 -10.83 10.87 24.75
N GLU A 96 -11.40 11.97 25.25
CA GLU A 96 -12.37 12.82 24.56
C GLU A 96 -11.82 13.36 23.24
N ASP A 97 -10.55 13.74 23.19
CA ASP A 97 -9.91 14.26 21.96
C ASP A 97 -9.84 13.17 20.88
N VAL A 98 -9.44 11.96 21.27
CA VAL A 98 -9.37 10.82 20.34
C VAL A 98 -10.76 10.41 19.86
N LYS A 99 -11.75 10.42 20.76
CA LYS A 99 -13.16 10.19 20.42
C LYS A 99 -13.69 11.27 19.49
N ALA A 100 -13.35 12.54 19.69
CA ALA A 100 -13.78 13.62 18.80
C ALA A 100 -13.23 13.45 17.38
N ILE A 101 -12.00 12.96 17.23
CA ILE A 101 -11.34 12.77 15.92
C ILE A 101 -11.85 11.50 15.21
N PHE A 102 -12.04 10.38 15.93
CA PHE A 102 -12.34 9.07 15.33
C PHE A 102 -13.71 8.50 15.70
N ASN A 103 -14.62 9.33 16.19
CA ASN A 103 -15.88 8.96 16.86
C ASN A 103 -16.53 7.67 16.33
N ASN A 104 -16.99 7.73 15.08
CA ASN A 104 -17.79 6.67 14.46
C ASN A 104 -16.96 5.77 13.54
N LEU A 105 -15.62 5.86 13.58
CA LEU A 105 -14.76 5.16 12.62
C LEU A 105 -15.01 3.65 12.59
N ILE A 106 -15.13 3.03 13.78
CA ILE A 106 -15.35 1.58 13.88
C ILE A 106 -16.70 1.19 13.29
N ALA A 107 -17.76 1.93 13.64
CA ALA A 107 -19.10 1.67 13.11
C ALA A 107 -19.16 1.85 11.58
N ILE A 108 -18.40 2.81 11.03
CA ILE A 108 -18.27 2.99 9.58
C ILE A 108 -17.53 1.79 8.97
N ILE A 109 -16.40 1.35 9.54
CA ILE A 109 -15.68 0.16 9.06
C ILE A 109 -16.62 -1.06 9.04
N ASP A 110 -17.32 -1.33 10.14
CA ASP A 110 -18.23 -2.47 10.26
C ASP A 110 -19.34 -2.44 9.19
N LEU A 111 -19.94 -1.27 8.96
CA LEU A 111 -20.96 -1.08 7.93
C LEU A 111 -20.40 -1.39 6.53
N HIS A 112 -19.24 -0.83 6.20
CA HIS A 112 -18.62 -1.02 4.89
C HIS A 112 -18.11 -2.46 4.69
N GLU A 113 -17.78 -3.19 5.76
CA GLU A 113 -17.49 -4.63 5.67
C GLU A 113 -18.72 -5.44 5.27
N ILE A 114 -19.89 -5.11 5.82
CA ILE A 114 -21.16 -5.77 5.46
C ILE A 114 -21.47 -5.50 3.99
N ILE A 115 -21.39 -4.23 3.57
CA ILE A 115 -21.64 -3.82 2.19
C ILE A 115 -20.70 -4.54 1.21
N CYS A 116 -19.39 -4.62 1.52
CA CYS A 116 -18.44 -5.37 0.69
C CYS A 116 -18.87 -6.83 0.51
N ARG A 117 -19.26 -7.52 1.59
CA ARG A 117 -19.66 -8.93 1.54
C ARG A 117 -20.93 -9.14 0.72
N GLU A 118 -21.90 -8.24 0.86
CA GLU A 118 -23.14 -8.29 0.08
C GLU A 118 -22.86 -8.09 -1.42
N LEU A 119 -22.07 -7.06 -1.77
CA LEU A 119 -21.70 -6.79 -3.15
C LEU A 119 -20.92 -7.95 -3.81
N GLU A 120 -20.06 -8.62 -3.05
CA GLU A 120 -19.33 -9.81 -3.51
C GLU A 120 -20.27 -10.99 -3.74
N SER A 121 -21.23 -11.21 -2.83
CA SER A 121 -22.24 -12.27 -2.99
C SER A 121 -23.12 -12.07 -4.22
N ASP A 122 -23.46 -10.82 -4.55
CA ASP A 122 -24.30 -10.51 -5.71
C ASP A 122 -23.54 -10.62 -7.04
N LEU A 123 -22.22 -10.42 -7.01
CA LEU A 123 -21.34 -10.67 -8.15
C LEU A 123 -21.24 -12.16 -8.48
N GLU A 124 -21.17 -13.03 -7.47
CA GLU A 124 -21.10 -14.50 -7.67
C GLU A 124 -22.38 -15.10 -8.26
N LYS A 125 -23.53 -14.44 -8.06
CA LYS A 125 -24.84 -14.88 -8.56
C LYS A 125 -25.16 -14.37 -9.98
N SER A 126 -24.41 -13.39 -10.48
CA SER A 126 -24.65 -12.72 -11.76
C SER A 126 -23.86 -13.38 -12.90
#